data_AF-A0A9E6BJF8-F1
#
_entry.id   AF-A0A9E6BJF8-F1
#
_cell.length_a   1.000
_cell.length_b   1.000
_cell.length_c   1.000
_cell.angle_alpha   90.00
_cell.angle_beta   90.00
_cell.angle_gamma   90.00
#
_symmetry.space_group_name_H-M   'P 1'
#
loop_
_entity.id
_entity.type
_entity.pdbx_description
1 polymer ?
#
loop_
_entity_poly.entity_id
_entity_poly.type
_entity_poly.pdbx_seq_one_letter_code
_entity_poly.pdbx_strand_id
1 'polypeptide(L)'
;MKLSKEYKIKIEQEFDFVIKKMLESENPDQMMYYFSGIYGLLQRILNFEYSDELLFTYFIIERSCKDIANQLSALRQGSPVPTFHKNFGSKLIEVTKELRDSFFNSKHRVESLKKLIVLAYTCTGNGFYLTEKNTIEIFAVTKKLEGKD
;
A
#
# COMPACT_ATOMS: atom_id res chain seq x y z
N MET A 1 12.59 -14.27 -3.33
CA MET A 1 11.28 -14.84 -3.72
C MET A 1 11.49 -15.83 -4.83
N LYS A 2 11.11 -17.09 -4.61
CA LYS A 2 11.28 -18.16 -5.59
C LYS A 2 10.07 -18.18 -6.52
N LEU A 3 10.22 -17.56 -7.69
CA LEU A 3 9.23 -17.52 -8.77
C LEU A 3 9.97 -17.63 -10.11
N SER A 4 9.30 -18.20 -11.11
CA SER A 4 9.78 -18.21 -12.49
C SER A 4 9.91 -16.79 -13.06
N LYS A 5 10.78 -16.63 -14.06
CA LYS A 5 11.00 -15.34 -14.72
C LYS A 5 9.71 -14.77 -15.32
N GLU A 6 8.83 -15.63 -15.82
CA GLU A 6 7.53 -15.26 -16.37
C GLU A 6 6.66 -14.53 -15.33
N TYR A 7 6.46 -15.12 -14.15
CA TYR A 7 5.62 -14.50 -13.12
C TYR A 7 6.26 -13.24 -12.52
N LYS A 8 7.59 -13.17 -12.46
CA LYS A 8 8.27 -11.93 -12.05
C LYS A 8 7.93 -10.76 -12.98
N ILE A 9 8.02 -10.98 -14.29
CA ILE A 9 7.68 -9.97 -15.30
C ILE A 9 6.19 -9.58 -15.20
N LYS A 10 5.29 -10.56 -15.06
CA LYS A 10 3.84 -10.28 -14.89
C LYS A 10 3.56 -9.41 -13.67
N ILE A 11 4.24 -9.67 -12.54
CA ILE A 11 4.11 -8.86 -11.33
C ILE A 11 4.57 -7.42 -11.58
N GLU A 12 5.75 -7.22 -12.18
CA GLU A 12 6.27 -5.87 -12.47
C GLU A 12 5.32 -5.09 -13.38
N GLN A 13 4.83 -5.73 -14.45
CA GLN A 13 3.89 -5.13 -15.40
C GLN A 13 2.56 -4.74 -14.73
N GLU A 14 2.04 -5.59 -13.85
CA GLU A 14 0.82 -5.29 -13.12
C GLU A 14 1.00 -4.14 -12.14
N PHE A 15 2.11 -4.11 -11.39
CA PHE A 15 2.43 -2.97 -10.54
C PHE A 15 2.51 -1.67 -11.35
N ASP A 16 3.20 -1.67 -12.49
CA ASP A 16 3.34 -0.49 -13.35
C ASP A 16 1.98 -0.02 -13.88
N PHE A 17 1.13 -0.96 -14.31
CA PHE A 17 -0.24 -0.67 -14.74
C PHE A 17 -1.09 -0.09 -13.60
N VAL A 18 -1.08 -0.72 -12.43
CA VAL A 18 -1.84 -0.29 -11.25
C VAL A 18 -1.39 1.09 -10.79
N ILE A 19 -0.09 1.34 -10.67
CA ILE A 19 0.46 2.65 -10.25
C ILE A 19 0.03 3.74 -11.23
N LYS A 20 0.11 3.48 -12.55
CA LYS A 20 -0.37 4.40 -13.58
C LYS A 20 -1.86 4.70 -13.37
N LYS A 21 -2.67 3.67 -13.15
CA LYS A 21 -4.12 3.83 -12.97
C LYS A 21 -4.52 4.50 -11.66
N MET A 22 -3.77 4.30 -10.59
CA MET A 22 -3.94 5.05 -9.34
C MET A 22 -3.65 6.54 -9.54
N LEU A 23 -2.63 6.90 -10.32
CA LEU A 23 -2.32 8.30 -10.66
C LEU A 23 -3.41 8.94 -11.53
N GLU A 24 -4.02 8.18 -12.44
CA GLU A 24 -5.12 8.63 -13.31
C GLU A 24 -6.49 8.63 -12.62
N SER A 25 -6.59 8.18 -11.36
CA SER A 25 -7.88 8.03 -10.68
C SER A 25 -8.47 9.39 -10.26
N GLU A 26 -9.75 9.59 -10.56
CA GLU A 26 -10.48 10.83 -10.26
C GLU A 26 -11.06 10.85 -8.85
N ASN A 27 -11.21 9.68 -8.23
CA ASN A 27 -11.79 9.54 -6.91
C ASN A 27 -11.16 8.37 -6.11
N PRO A 28 -11.32 8.35 -4.77
CA PRO A 28 -10.73 7.33 -3.92
C PRO A 28 -11.19 5.90 -4.24
N ASP A 29 -12.44 5.73 -4.68
CA ASP A 29 -12.99 4.42 -5.05
C ASP A 29 -12.28 3.82 -6.26
N GLN A 30 -12.07 4.62 -7.29
CA GLN A 30 -11.33 4.22 -8.48
C GLN A 30 -9.87 3.89 -8.13
N MET A 31 -9.22 4.69 -7.29
CA MET A 31 -7.85 4.42 -6.83
C MET A 31 -7.78 3.08 -6.09
N MET A 32 -8.74 2.80 -5.20
CA MET A 32 -8.80 1.55 -4.45
C MET A 32 -9.12 0.35 -5.33
N TYR A 33 -9.99 0.51 -6.32
CA TYR A 33 -10.25 -0.52 -7.32
C TYR A 33 -8.94 -0.95 -8.00
N TYR A 34 -8.14 -0.01 -8.48
CA TYR A 34 -6.86 -0.34 -9.12
C TYR A 34 -5.84 -0.91 -8.15
N PHE A 35 -5.69 -0.32 -6.96
CA PHE A 35 -4.77 -0.83 -5.93
C PHE A 35 -5.07 -2.30 -5.57
N SER A 36 -6.35 -2.67 -5.50
CA SER A 36 -6.77 -4.05 -5.22
C SER A 36 -6.32 -5.08 -6.27
N GLY A 37 -6.03 -4.64 -7.50
CA GLY A 37 -5.54 -5.50 -8.58
C GLY A 37 -4.24 -6.21 -8.25
N ILE A 38 -3.38 -5.59 -7.42
CA ILE A 38 -2.10 -6.18 -6.99
C ILE A 38 -2.34 -7.49 -6.24
N TYR A 39 -3.11 -7.48 -5.14
CA TYR A 39 -3.31 -8.72 -4.38
C TYR A 39 -4.13 -9.75 -5.16
N GLY A 40 -5.02 -9.32 -6.06
CA GLY A 40 -5.73 -10.21 -6.98
C GLY A 40 -4.78 -10.96 -7.92
N LEU A 41 -3.75 -10.30 -8.46
CA LEU A 41 -2.70 -10.97 -9.22
C LEU A 41 -1.90 -11.94 -8.34
N LEU A 42 -1.43 -11.48 -7.18
CA LEU A 42 -0.59 -12.32 -6.31
C LEU A 42 -1.32 -13.60 -5.89
N GLN A 43 -2.62 -13.50 -5.59
CA GLN A 43 -3.46 -14.66 -5.29
C GLN A 43 -3.53 -15.65 -6.45
N ARG A 44 -3.67 -15.16 -7.69
CA ARG A 44 -3.64 -16.03 -8.88
C ARG A 44 -2.29 -16.72 -9.03
N ILE A 45 -1.19 -16.00 -8.83
CA ILE A 45 0.17 -16.58 -8.94
C ILE A 45 0.37 -17.65 -7.87
N LEU A 46 -0.12 -17.45 -6.64
CA LEU A 46 -0.04 -18.46 -5.57
C LEU A 46 -0.70 -19.80 -5.95
N ASN A 47 -1.71 -19.79 -6.83
CA ASN A 47 -2.33 -21.03 -7.32
C ASN A 47 -1.45 -21.79 -8.34
N PHE A 48 -0.48 -21.12 -8.97
CA PHE A 48 0.43 -21.70 -9.95
C PHE A 48 1.82 -21.98 -9.37
N GLU A 49 2.36 -21.04 -8.59
CA GLU A 49 3.67 -21.11 -7.97
C GLU A 49 3.62 -20.59 -6.53
N TYR A 50 3.83 -21.52 -5.58
CA TYR A 50 3.89 -21.18 -4.17
C TYR A 50 5.25 -20.58 -3.79
N SER A 51 5.20 -19.48 -3.03
CA SER A 51 6.32 -18.96 -2.25
C SER A 51 5.79 -18.39 -0.94
N ASP A 52 6.43 -18.75 0.17
CA ASP A 52 6.20 -18.18 1.50
C ASP A 52 6.32 -16.65 1.52
N GLU A 53 7.34 -16.09 0.87
CA GLU A 53 7.51 -14.65 0.71
C GLU A 53 6.38 -14.01 -0.11
N LEU A 54 5.87 -14.70 -1.13
CA LEU A 54 4.72 -14.23 -1.93
C LEU A 54 3.44 -14.28 -1.10
N LEU A 55 3.21 -15.34 -0.34
CA LEU A 55 2.07 -15.50 0.55
C LEU A 55 2.06 -14.41 1.63
N PHE A 56 3.20 -14.16 2.27
CA PHE A 56 3.37 -13.07 3.23
C PHE A 56 3.01 -11.72 2.60
N THR A 57 3.55 -11.44 1.42
CA THR A 57 3.29 -10.19 0.69
C THR A 57 1.82 -10.03 0.34
N TYR A 58 1.18 -11.09 -0.16
CA TYR A 58 -0.24 -11.13 -0.46
C TYR A 58 -1.09 -10.77 0.78
N PHE A 59 -0.85 -11.41 1.93
CA PHE A 59 -1.64 -11.13 3.13
C PHE A 59 -1.51 -9.69 3.61
N ILE A 60 -0.31 -9.11 3.55
CA ILE A 60 -0.12 -7.71 3.97
C ILE A 60 -0.87 -6.75 3.04
N ILE A 61 -0.77 -6.94 1.72
CA ILE A 61 -1.44 -6.07 0.74
C ILE A 61 -2.96 -6.24 0.83
N GLU A 62 -3.44 -7.48 0.91
CA GLU A 62 -4.87 -7.80 1.02
C GLU A 62 -5.48 -7.19 2.28
N ARG A 63 -4.80 -7.33 3.42
CA ARG A 63 -5.23 -6.73 4.68
C ARG A 63 -5.27 -5.21 4.59
N SER A 64 -4.22 -4.61 4.03
CA SER A 64 -4.13 -3.17 3.85
C SER A 64 -5.26 -2.66 2.96
N CYS A 65 -5.57 -3.34 1.86
CA CYS A 65 -6.69 -3.00 0.99
C CYS A 65 -8.03 -3.05 1.74
N LYS A 66 -8.26 -4.11 2.53
CA LYS A 66 -9.49 -4.26 3.32
C LYS A 66 -9.66 -3.15 4.34
N ASP A 67 -8.63 -2.83 5.11
CA ASP A 67 -8.71 -1.79 6.14
C ASP A 67 -9.02 -0.42 5.50
N ILE A 68 -8.40 -0.11 4.35
CA ILE A 68 -8.66 1.14 3.61
C ILE A 68 -10.08 1.15 3.01
N ALA A 69 -10.51 0.05 2.39
CA ALA A 69 -11.84 -0.06 1.77
C ALA A 69 -12.96 0.02 2.82
N ASN A 70 -12.77 -0.59 3.99
CA ASN A 70 -13.70 -0.49 5.11
C ASN A 70 -13.85 0.96 5.57
N GLN A 71 -12.74 1.68 5.68
CA GLN A 71 -12.78 3.09 6.06
C GLN A 71 -13.48 3.96 5.01
N LEU A 72 -13.21 3.72 3.74
CA LEU A 72 -13.89 4.43 2.66
C LEU A 72 -15.40 4.14 2.66
N SER A 73 -15.80 2.90 2.93
CA SER A 73 -17.20 2.52 3.09
C SER A 73 -17.87 3.22 4.28
N ALA A 74 -17.19 3.31 5.42
CA ALA A 74 -17.69 4.00 6.61
C ALA A 74 -17.92 5.50 6.35
N LEU A 75 -17.00 6.15 5.63
CA LEU A 75 -17.14 7.56 5.25
C LEU A 75 -18.35 7.80 4.34
N ARG A 76 -18.61 6.89 3.38
CA ARG A 76 -19.82 6.98 2.54
C ARG A 76 -21.12 6.85 3.34
N GLN A 77 -21.09 6.11 4.45
CA GLN A 77 -22.25 5.92 5.33
C GLN A 77 -22.43 7.07 6.33
N GLY A 78 -21.62 8.14 6.24
CA GLY A 78 -21.74 9.31 7.10
C GLY A 78 -21.08 9.13 8.47
N SER A 79 -20.11 8.22 8.61
CA SER A 79 -19.35 8.09 9.85
C SER A 79 -18.64 9.41 10.19
N PRO A 80 -18.80 9.96 11.41
CA PRO A 80 -18.29 11.28 11.75
C PRO A 80 -16.76 11.32 11.90
N VAL A 81 -16.11 10.20 12.23
CA VAL A 81 -14.66 10.08 12.51
C VAL A 81 -14.23 8.60 12.34
N PRO A 82 -12.98 8.28 11.94
CA PRO A 82 -11.91 9.15 11.42
C PRO A 82 -12.03 9.42 9.93
N THR A 83 -11.36 10.46 9.43
CA THR A 83 -11.21 10.71 7.99
C THR A 83 -9.81 10.33 7.52
N PHE A 84 -9.63 10.19 6.21
CA PHE A 84 -8.29 10.04 5.66
C PHE A 84 -7.48 11.32 5.84
N HIS A 85 -6.20 11.18 6.18
CA HIS A 85 -5.27 12.31 6.10
C HIS A 85 -5.25 12.87 4.68
N LYS A 86 -5.14 14.19 4.51
CA LYS A 86 -5.19 14.86 3.19
C LYS A 86 -4.16 14.33 2.17
N ASN A 87 -3.03 13.82 2.65
CA ASN A 87 -1.96 13.24 1.83
C ASN A 87 -2.06 11.71 1.69
N PHE A 88 -3.17 11.09 2.08
CA PHE A 88 -3.29 9.63 2.08
C PHE A 88 -3.07 9.03 0.69
N GLY A 89 -3.79 9.53 -0.32
CA GLY A 89 -3.70 9.01 -1.69
C GLY A 89 -2.29 9.15 -2.29
N SER A 90 -1.65 10.31 -2.12
CA SER A 90 -0.27 10.51 -2.59
C SER A 90 0.72 9.60 -1.86
N LYS A 91 0.55 9.40 -0.56
CA LYS A 91 1.38 8.48 0.22
C LYS A 91 1.16 7.01 -0.17
N LEU A 92 -0.07 6.61 -0.48
CA LEU A 92 -0.38 5.26 -0.95
C LEU A 92 0.33 4.98 -2.27
N ILE A 93 0.32 5.93 -3.21
CA ILE A 93 1.04 5.82 -4.48
C ILE A 93 2.55 5.72 -4.24
N GLU A 94 3.12 6.57 -3.37
CA GLU A 94 4.54 6.53 -3.01
C GLU A 94 4.94 5.15 -2.46
N VAL A 95 4.23 4.66 -1.46
CA VAL A 95 4.52 3.35 -0.85
C VAL A 95 4.33 2.20 -1.85
N THR A 96 3.36 2.32 -2.76
CA THR A 96 3.15 1.32 -3.82
C THR A 96 4.31 1.30 -4.81
N LYS A 97 4.87 2.46 -5.18
CA LYS A 97 6.08 2.56 -6.02
C LYS A 97 7.29 1.96 -5.32
N GLU A 98 7.50 2.29 -4.05
CA GLU A 98 8.59 1.70 -3.27
C GLU A 98 8.45 0.17 -3.18
N LEU A 99 7.23 -0.34 -2.99
CA LEU A 99 6.95 -1.77 -2.97
C LEU A 99 7.24 -2.42 -4.34
N ARG A 100 6.84 -1.79 -5.44
CA ARG A 100 7.15 -2.22 -6.81
C ARG A 100 8.66 -2.38 -7.00
N ASP A 101 9.43 -1.34 -6.68
CA ASP A 101 10.88 -1.32 -6.90
C ASP A 101 11.62 -2.32 -5.99
N SER A 102 11.08 -2.58 -4.81
CA SER A 102 11.66 -3.47 -3.82
C SER A 102 11.12 -4.90 -3.86
N PHE A 103 10.13 -5.20 -4.71
CA PHE A 103 9.31 -6.42 -4.59
C PHE A 103 10.14 -7.71 -4.58
N PHE A 104 11.19 -7.82 -5.39
CA PHE A 104 12.03 -9.03 -5.40
C PHE A 104 13.22 -8.99 -4.43
N ASN A 105 13.47 -7.86 -3.79
CA ASN A 105 14.51 -7.72 -2.76
C ASN A 105 13.91 -8.00 -1.37
N SER A 106 14.32 -9.07 -0.70
CA SER A 106 13.70 -9.50 0.57
C SER A 106 13.69 -8.42 1.65
N LYS A 107 14.85 -7.79 1.92
CA LYS A 107 14.98 -6.75 2.94
C LYS A 107 14.15 -5.52 2.59
N HIS A 108 14.31 -4.98 1.39
CA HIS A 108 13.60 -3.75 1.00
C HIS A 108 12.10 -3.98 0.83
N ARG A 109 11.65 -5.16 0.37
CA ARG A 109 10.23 -5.51 0.32
C ARG A 109 9.59 -5.45 1.70
N VAL A 110 10.23 -6.03 2.71
CA VAL A 110 9.72 -6.01 4.09
C VAL A 110 9.56 -4.57 4.60
N GLU A 111 10.52 -3.69 4.32
CA GLU A 111 10.41 -2.27 4.71
C GLU A 111 9.26 -1.55 3.99
N SER A 112 9.07 -1.78 2.69
CA SER A 112 7.94 -1.22 1.93
C SER A 112 6.60 -1.75 2.43
N LEU A 113 6.52 -3.04 2.78
CA LEU A 113 5.32 -3.66 3.36
C LEU A 113 5.01 -3.12 4.76
N LYS A 114 6.03 -2.84 5.59
CA LYS A 114 5.85 -2.16 6.87
C LYS A 114 5.26 -0.77 6.70
N LYS A 115 5.75 0.01 5.71
CA LYS A 115 5.16 1.32 5.40
C LYS A 115 3.70 1.17 4.96
N LEU A 116 3.39 0.19 4.13
CA LEU A 116 2.02 -0.04 3.65
C LEU A 116 1.06 -0.38 4.80
N ILE A 117 1.45 -1.31 5.69
CA ILE A 117 0.59 -1.67 6.81
C ILE A 117 0.43 -0.52 7.81
N VAL A 118 1.48 0.28 8.04
CA VAL A 118 1.38 1.49 8.87
C VAL A 118 0.44 2.51 8.23
N LEU A 119 0.53 2.72 6.91
CA LEU A 119 -0.37 3.61 6.19
C LEU A 119 -1.82 3.15 6.31
N ALA A 120 -2.10 1.88 6.05
CA ALA A 120 -3.44 1.32 6.21
C ALA A 120 -3.94 1.40 7.66
N TYR A 121 -3.03 1.24 8.64
CA TYR A 121 -3.38 1.37 10.04
C TYR A 121 -3.86 2.78 10.41
N THR A 122 -3.35 3.83 9.75
CA THR A 122 -3.83 5.21 9.95
C THR A 122 -5.31 5.41 9.63
N CYS A 123 -5.90 4.48 8.86
CA CYS A 123 -7.34 4.47 8.54
C CYS A 123 -8.21 3.96 9.70
N THR A 124 -7.61 3.33 10.72
CA THR A 124 -8.34 2.82 11.89
C THR A 124 -8.50 3.92 12.96
N GLY A 125 -9.44 3.76 13.89
CA GLY A 125 -9.61 4.72 14.99
C GLY A 125 -8.33 4.92 15.81
N ASN A 126 -7.62 3.83 16.17
CA ASN A 126 -6.38 3.94 16.94
C ASN A 126 -5.23 4.49 16.11
N GLY A 127 -5.08 4.07 14.85
CA GLY A 127 -4.02 4.59 13.99
C GLY A 127 -4.20 6.07 13.65
N PHE A 128 -5.45 6.53 13.47
CA PHE A 128 -5.77 7.94 13.33
C PHE A 128 -5.37 8.72 14.59
N TYR A 129 -5.80 8.26 15.77
CA TYR A 129 -5.43 8.87 17.05
C TYR A 129 -3.90 8.96 17.26
N LEU A 130 -3.15 7.90 16.92
CA LEU A 130 -1.68 7.92 17.00
C LEU A 130 -1.03 8.84 15.96
N THR A 131 -1.68 9.05 14.82
CA THR A 131 -1.25 10.03 13.81
C THR A 131 -1.47 11.45 14.33
N GLU A 132 -2.61 11.76 14.93
CA GLU A 132 -2.88 13.07 15.56
C GLU A 132 -1.90 13.40 16.69
N LYS A 133 -1.44 12.37 17.43
CA LYS A 133 -0.42 12.50 18.47
C LYS A 133 1.01 12.57 17.94
N ASN A 134 1.22 12.60 16.63
CA ASN A 134 2.53 12.57 15.98
C ASN A 134 3.39 11.36 16.42
N THR A 135 2.76 10.25 16.82
CA THR A 135 3.47 9.00 17.13
C THR A 135 3.74 8.19 15.85
N ILE A 136 2.81 8.27 14.88
CA ILE A 136 3.01 7.75 13.53
C ILE A 136 3.36 8.91 12.60
N GLU A 137 4.58 8.92 12.08
CA GLU A 137 5.12 10.00 11.23
C GLU A 137 5.14 9.64 9.74
N ILE A 138 4.20 8.82 9.26
CA ILE A 138 4.20 8.35 7.87
C ILE A 138 3.91 9.46 6.83
N PHE A 139 3.25 10.54 7.27
CA PHE A 139 2.94 11.70 6.42
C PHE A 139 3.95 12.84 6.56
N ALA A 140 4.96 12.71 7.41
CA ALA A 140 5.97 13.73 7.57
C ALA A 140 6.79 13.87 6.28
N VAL A 141 6.95 15.10 5.80
CA VAL A 141 7.97 15.40 4.79
C VAL A 141 9.30 15.23 5.48
N THR A 142 10.16 14.35 4.97
CA THR A 142 11.54 14.23 5.47
C THR A 142 12.17 15.61 5.37
N LYS A 143 12.32 16.31 6.50
CA LYS A 143 13.25 17.43 6.57
C LYS A 143 14.59 16.82 6.22
N LYS A 144 15.09 17.09 5.00
CA LYS A 144 16.53 17.00 4.77
C LYS A 144 17.13 17.81 5.92
N LEU A 145 17.88 17.14 6.78
CA LEU A 145 18.79 17.82 7.69
C LEU A 145 19.65 18.68 6.77
N GLU A 146 19.36 19.98 6.71
CA GLU A 146 20.26 20.95 6.11
C GLU A 146 21.59 20.72 6.80
N GLY A 147 22.59 20.33 6.00
CA GLY A 147 23.95 20.15 6.48
C GLY A 147 24.35 21.41 7.21
N LYS A 148 24.73 21.25 8.47
CA LYS A 148 25.62 22.22 9.10
C LYS A 148 26.99 21.95 8.48
N ASP A 149 27.33 22.74 7.47
CA ASP A 149 28.72 23.07 7.16
C ASP A 149 29.27 24.01 8.25
#